data_AF-A0A5C6CD39-F1
#
_entry.id   AF-A0A5C6CD39-F1
#
_cell.length_a   1.000
_cell.length_b   1.000
_cell.length_c   1.000
_cell.angle_alpha   90.00
_cell.angle_beta   90.00
_cell.angle_gamma   90.00
#
_symmetry.space_group_name_H-M   'P 1'
#
loop_
_entity.id
_entity.type
_entity.pdbx_description
1 polymer ?
#
loop_
_entity_poly.entity_id
_entity_poly.type
_entity_poly.pdbx_seq_one_letter_code
_entity_poly.pdbx_strand_id
1 'polypeptide(L)'
;MLNLLPKNRFLVPFAVLMLVTFGSISPLYSQSIEDEMMMDQRMGNGHGMPPQAASGPAAIFSSMNLAPLMMPSIPAMEDKRPPLKKQCDDAFLEGRTATALELFFGHLVIEPDKAKTLLEGVKYSALLKRPVWQVRWGVSLFVRGDEGGDKGAITDSSAEGGNRSGRNGNRGEFAPGESGPGEFGPAEFGADAMGGAGLPGEQPRAAADAVVDQNAEMEMQDALGLVAELTAEQFTQRFSRGDFGIALSAIIPAEPEIDVAAADSSKRNRRDMRDAMGGQEAAGMPDIRERERMIREQMEAGGMPPEAMMMEAAGAASQMGINKGNTVDAVEPLDEAPVIAPELEPFPMWKPGIVYLGLAPSTETIKRAQKHDIDFLLHFDVVLKPGRDETIQNVSRCRLIKVSDGKTLGLSKPADSNEVQRTEAVPRDYVSEQISNLFAIIDRQLALTDMPKLSPEIAKRRVASMFSGSRADRMKALAEIRLYQAQQLISDEEAEKAFYIVGGGEAMKLMYGTQEDKIATVHQWVTEALTLEE
;
A
#
# COMPACT_ATOMS: atom_id res chain seq x y z
N MET A 1 -13.47 -62.93 -35.86
CA MET A 1 -13.35 -62.76 -37.33
C MET A 1 -12.07 -61.99 -37.63
N LEU A 2 -11.41 -62.31 -38.75
CA LEU A 2 -10.43 -61.53 -39.54
C LEU A 2 -9.43 -60.54 -38.87
N ASN A 3 -8.17 -60.66 -39.29
CA ASN A 3 -7.06 -59.75 -38.99
C ASN A 3 -7.25 -58.36 -39.63
N LEU A 4 -6.52 -57.34 -39.14
CA LEU A 4 -5.48 -56.62 -39.92
C LEU A 4 -4.71 -55.57 -39.09
N LEU A 5 -3.39 -55.55 -39.27
CA LEU A 5 -2.46 -54.44 -38.95
C LEU A 5 -2.00 -53.79 -40.28
N PRO A 6 -1.13 -52.78 -40.29
CA PRO A 6 -1.39 -51.40 -39.85
C PRO A 6 -1.13 -50.40 -41.01
N LYS A 7 -1.33 -49.09 -40.79
CA LYS A 7 -0.72 -48.04 -41.65
C LYS A 7 -0.01 -46.98 -40.79
N ASN A 8 1.04 -46.40 -41.38
CA ASN A 8 2.08 -45.63 -40.71
C ASN A 8 2.64 -44.57 -41.68
N ARG A 9 3.32 -43.52 -41.18
CA ARG A 9 3.82 -42.32 -41.88
C ARG A 9 2.69 -41.36 -42.29
N PHE A 10 2.76 -40.07 -41.97
CA PHE A 10 3.80 -39.16 -42.43
C PHE A 10 4.49 -38.35 -41.32
N LEU A 11 5.80 -38.13 -41.49
CA LEU A 11 6.63 -37.27 -40.66
C LEU A 11 7.72 -36.71 -41.60
N VAL A 12 7.77 -35.38 -41.76
CA VAL A 12 8.72 -34.70 -42.66
C VAL A 12 9.50 -33.66 -41.84
N PRO A 13 10.82 -33.81 -41.67
CA PRO A 13 11.65 -32.79 -41.03
C PRO A 13 12.03 -31.69 -42.01
N PHE A 14 12.18 -30.45 -41.50
CA PHE A 14 12.87 -29.38 -42.21
C PHE A 14 14.05 -28.90 -41.36
N ALA A 15 15.25 -29.11 -41.90
CA ALA A 15 16.56 -28.62 -41.45
C ALA A 15 17.47 -28.56 -42.71
N VAL A 16 18.66 -27.95 -42.61
CA VAL A 16 19.55 -27.53 -43.75
C VAL A 16 19.04 -26.23 -44.40
N LEU A 17 19.79 -25.12 -44.53
CA LEU A 17 21.13 -24.66 -44.04
C LEU A 17 21.04 -23.10 -43.84
N MET A 18 22.02 -22.18 -43.79
CA MET A 18 23.46 -22.17 -44.11
C MET A 18 24.29 -21.08 -43.36
N LEU A 19 25.61 -21.29 -43.36
CA LEU A 19 26.79 -20.41 -43.20
C LEU A 19 26.69 -18.87 -42.94
N VAL A 20 27.43 -18.43 -41.89
CA VAL A 20 28.62 -17.52 -41.90
C VAL A 20 28.54 -16.07 -42.40
N THR A 21 28.90 -15.11 -41.52
CA THR A 21 30.06 -14.18 -41.69
C THR A 21 30.49 -13.48 -40.38
N PHE A 22 31.68 -12.86 -40.37
CA PHE A 22 32.29 -12.07 -39.27
C PHE A 22 31.99 -10.55 -39.39
N GLY A 23 32.18 -9.79 -38.32
CA GLY A 23 32.24 -8.31 -38.29
C GLY A 23 31.35 -7.70 -37.20
N SER A 24 31.79 -7.22 -36.02
CA SER A 24 32.98 -6.44 -35.59
C SER A 24 32.76 -4.91 -35.62
N ILE A 25 33.56 -4.21 -34.80
CA ILE A 25 33.67 -2.74 -34.62
C ILE A 25 32.54 -2.07 -33.81
N SER A 26 32.83 -1.86 -32.52
CA SER A 26 32.28 -0.74 -31.74
C SER A 26 33.09 0.53 -32.02
N PRO A 27 32.47 1.72 -32.10
CA PRO A 27 33.17 2.99 -31.91
C PRO A 27 33.02 3.49 -30.47
N LEU A 28 34.10 3.40 -29.68
CA LEU A 28 34.35 4.43 -28.69
C LEU A 28 34.65 5.73 -29.46
N TYR A 29 34.08 6.86 -29.04
CA TYR A 29 34.54 8.17 -29.49
C TYR A 29 34.83 9.06 -28.29
N SER A 30 35.96 9.76 -28.35
CA SER A 30 36.47 10.60 -27.28
C SER A 30 36.25 12.08 -27.56
N GLN A 31 36.31 12.87 -26.50
CA GLN A 31 36.72 14.29 -26.39
C GLN A 31 37.15 14.96 -27.72
N SER A 32 36.77 16.20 -28.00
CA SER A 32 37.34 17.37 -27.30
C SER A 32 36.90 18.72 -27.91
N ILE A 33 37.02 19.79 -27.12
CA ILE A 33 37.31 21.20 -27.49
C ILE A 33 36.48 21.86 -28.62
N GLU A 34 35.70 22.86 -28.24
CA GLU A 34 35.87 24.22 -28.78
C GLU A 34 36.02 25.20 -27.58
N ASP A 35 36.59 26.38 -27.83
CA ASP A 35 37.08 27.35 -26.83
C ASP A 35 36.63 28.78 -27.21
N GLU A 36 36.94 29.79 -26.38
CA GLU A 36 36.51 31.21 -26.51
C GLU A 36 34.99 31.45 -26.20
N MET A 37 34.52 32.63 -25.76
CA MET A 37 35.09 34.00 -25.77
C MET A 37 34.46 34.91 -24.68
N MET A 38 35.09 36.06 -24.39
CA MET A 38 34.69 37.15 -23.45
C MET A 38 34.83 36.82 -21.93
N MET A 39 35.43 37.64 -21.05
CA MET A 39 35.28 39.09 -20.71
C MET A 39 33.91 39.45 -20.07
N ASP A 40 33.80 40.22 -18.98
CA ASP A 40 34.79 41.07 -18.27
C ASP A 40 34.43 41.33 -16.77
N GLN A 41 35.34 41.95 -15.99
CA GLN A 41 35.16 42.74 -14.74
C GLN A 41 34.12 42.28 -13.67
N ARG A 42 34.48 42.11 -12.38
CA ARG A 42 35.01 43.16 -11.48
C ARG A 42 35.75 42.60 -10.24
N MET A 43 36.70 43.39 -9.72
CA MET A 43 37.33 43.22 -8.40
C MET A 43 36.80 44.26 -7.39
N GLY A 44 36.82 43.95 -6.08
CA GLY A 44 36.42 44.89 -5.02
C GLY A 44 36.62 44.38 -3.59
N ASN A 45 37.72 44.77 -2.94
CA ASN A 45 37.96 44.57 -1.49
C ASN A 45 37.11 45.55 -0.63
N GLY A 46 36.85 45.33 0.66
CA GLY A 46 37.21 44.23 1.58
C GLY A 46 37.32 44.70 3.06
N HIS A 47 37.77 43.82 3.96
CA HIS A 47 38.22 44.07 5.37
C HIS A 47 37.17 44.43 6.47
N GLY A 48 37.29 43.79 7.66
CA GLY A 48 36.66 44.20 8.93
C GLY A 48 36.47 43.07 9.98
N MET A 49 37.17 43.12 11.13
CA MET A 49 37.09 42.15 12.26
C MET A 49 37.88 42.67 13.49
N PRO A 50 37.64 42.21 14.75
CA PRO A 50 36.41 41.70 15.40
C PRO A 50 35.93 42.67 16.53
N PRO A 51 36.19 42.59 17.89
CA PRO A 51 36.70 41.56 18.82
C PRO A 51 35.92 41.33 20.16
N GLN A 52 35.40 40.11 20.37
CA GLN A 52 35.27 39.35 21.66
C GLN A 52 34.46 39.84 22.90
N ALA A 53 34.06 38.81 23.70
CA ALA A 53 33.69 38.77 25.13
C ALA A 53 32.27 39.29 25.54
N ALA A 54 31.62 38.78 26.60
CA ALA A 54 32.00 37.79 27.64
C ALA A 54 30.81 36.89 28.08
N SER A 55 31.03 35.97 29.03
CA SER A 55 30.06 34.98 29.55
C SER A 55 29.47 35.32 30.94
N GLY A 56 28.26 34.83 31.24
CA GLY A 56 27.63 34.91 32.57
C GLY A 56 26.28 34.16 32.66
N PRO A 57 25.87 33.54 33.79
CA PRO A 57 24.82 32.50 33.77
C PRO A 57 23.51 32.79 34.55
N ALA A 58 22.50 31.96 34.21
CA ALA A 58 21.39 31.45 35.03
C ALA A 58 20.27 32.40 35.53
N ALA A 59 19.06 32.12 35.02
CA ALA A 59 17.79 32.27 35.76
C ALA A 59 16.82 31.14 35.32
N ILE A 60 16.53 30.20 36.22
CA ILE A 60 15.69 29.02 35.92
C ILE A 60 14.26 29.29 36.41
N PHE A 61 13.35 29.73 35.52
CA PHE A 61 11.88 29.63 35.67
C PHE A 61 11.19 30.07 34.35
N SER A 62 11.28 29.26 33.28
CA SER A 62 10.61 29.53 31.98
C SER A 62 10.44 28.25 31.14
N SER A 63 9.70 27.27 31.66
CA SER A 63 9.53 25.95 31.01
C SER A 63 8.15 25.31 31.20
N MET A 64 7.08 26.11 31.10
CA MET A 64 5.73 25.64 30.79
C MET A 64 5.19 26.46 29.62
N ASN A 65 5.55 26.05 28.40
CA ASN A 65 5.15 26.75 27.19
C ASN A 65 3.73 26.36 26.80
N LEU A 66 2.74 27.10 27.30
CA LEU A 66 1.31 26.88 27.03
C LEU A 66 0.85 27.34 25.63
N ALA A 67 1.77 27.82 24.78
CA ALA A 67 1.45 28.25 23.41
C ALA A 67 0.68 27.21 22.55
N PRO A 68 0.89 25.87 22.65
CA PRO A 68 0.14 24.90 21.86
C PRO A 68 -1.38 24.90 22.11
N LEU A 69 -1.84 25.37 23.27
CA LEU A 69 -3.26 25.47 23.63
C LEU A 69 -3.89 26.83 23.23
N MET A 70 -3.09 27.75 22.69
CA MET A 70 -3.50 29.11 22.32
C MET A 70 -3.11 29.46 20.87
N MET A 71 -2.68 28.49 20.06
CA MET A 71 -2.63 28.70 18.61
C MET A 71 -4.08 28.84 18.12
N PRO A 72 -4.45 29.93 17.40
CA PRO A 72 -5.70 29.93 16.67
C PRO A 72 -5.67 28.75 15.69
N SER A 73 -6.81 28.11 15.45
CA SER A 73 -6.89 27.03 14.46
C SER A 73 -6.34 27.56 13.14
N ILE A 74 -5.20 26.99 12.71
CA ILE A 74 -4.59 27.36 11.43
C ILE A 74 -5.67 27.04 10.39
N PRO A 75 -6.18 28.03 9.63
CA PRO A 75 -7.22 27.78 8.65
C PRO A 75 -6.69 26.71 7.71
N ALA A 76 -7.39 25.57 7.66
CA ALA A 76 -6.87 24.35 7.04
C ALA A 76 -6.36 24.70 5.64
N MET A 77 -5.08 24.39 5.37
CA MET A 77 -4.45 24.83 4.13
C MET A 77 -5.26 24.27 2.95
N GLU A 78 -5.90 25.18 2.22
CA GLU A 78 -6.84 24.87 1.14
C GLU A 78 -6.18 23.92 0.15
N ASP A 79 -6.64 22.67 0.13
CA ASP A 79 -6.03 21.60 -0.65
C ASP A 79 -6.31 21.83 -2.12
N LYS A 80 -5.30 22.33 -2.84
CA LYS A 80 -5.42 22.73 -4.25
C LYS A 80 -5.44 21.55 -5.21
N ARG A 81 -5.44 20.30 -4.70
CA ARG A 81 -5.69 19.11 -5.52
C ARG A 81 -7.10 19.14 -6.11
N PRO A 82 -7.32 18.64 -7.33
CA PRO A 82 -8.67 18.48 -7.87
C PRO A 82 -9.51 17.55 -6.99
N PRO A 83 -10.83 17.79 -6.81
CA PRO A 83 -11.64 17.08 -5.81
C PRO A 83 -11.67 15.57 -6.05
N LEU A 84 -11.87 15.13 -7.30
CA LEU A 84 -11.81 13.70 -7.65
C LEU A 84 -10.43 13.07 -7.44
N LYS A 85 -9.34 13.84 -7.57
CA LYS A 85 -7.97 13.34 -7.30
C LYS A 85 -7.74 13.18 -5.80
N LYS A 86 -8.26 14.10 -4.97
CA LYS A 86 -8.26 13.97 -3.52
C LYS A 86 -9.12 12.77 -3.07
N GLN A 87 -10.34 12.62 -3.58
CA GLN A 87 -11.21 11.47 -3.28
C GLN A 87 -10.61 10.14 -3.76
N CYS A 88 -9.87 10.12 -4.88
CA CYS A 88 -9.07 8.98 -5.33
C CYS A 88 -7.96 8.62 -4.33
N ASP A 89 -7.26 9.62 -3.80
CA ASP A 89 -6.19 9.44 -2.80
C ASP A 89 -6.76 8.92 -1.48
N ASP A 90 -7.82 9.56 -0.98
CA ASP A 90 -8.51 9.18 0.26
C ASP A 90 -9.08 7.76 0.15
N ALA A 91 -9.70 7.39 -0.97
CA ALA A 91 -10.17 6.03 -1.23
C ALA A 91 -9.02 5.01 -1.25
N PHE A 92 -7.92 5.27 -1.94
CA PHE A 92 -6.79 4.34 -1.99
C PHE A 92 -6.18 4.11 -0.59
N LEU A 93 -6.10 5.15 0.25
CA LEU A 93 -5.63 5.07 1.62
C LEU A 93 -6.61 4.34 2.57
N GLU A 94 -7.89 4.27 2.22
CA GLU A 94 -8.92 3.44 2.87
C GLU A 94 -8.95 1.99 2.31
N GLY A 95 -7.96 1.59 1.49
CA GLY A 95 -7.88 0.29 0.83
C GLY A 95 -8.76 0.14 -0.43
N ARG A 96 -9.62 1.14 -0.69
CA ARG A 96 -10.71 1.17 -1.68
C ARG A 96 -10.21 1.31 -3.13
N THR A 97 -9.51 0.28 -3.58
CA THR A 97 -8.69 0.28 -4.81
C THR A 97 -9.52 0.32 -6.09
N ALA A 98 -10.72 -0.25 -6.09
CA ALA A 98 -11.59 -0.21 -7.26
C ALA A 98 -12.22 1.18 -7.39
N THR A 99 -12.77 1.69 -6.28
CA THR A 99 -13.24 3.08 -6.14
C THR A 99 -12.18 4.10 -6.57
N ALA A 100 -10.95 3.96 -6.08
CA ALA A 100 -9.85 4.87 -6.38
C ALA A 100 -9.51 4.92 -7.88
N LEU A 101 -9.56 3.79 -8.59
CA LEU A 101 -9.28 3.75 -10.04
C LEU A 101 -10.40 4.36 -10.88
N GLU A 102 -11.67 4.14 -10.53
CA GLU A 102 -12.78 4.74 -11.27
C GLU A 102 -12.90 6.26 -10.99
N LEU A 103 -12.60 6.72 -9.77
CA LEU A 103 -12.43 8.15 -9.46
C LEU A 103 -11.24 8.77 -10.22
N PHE A 104 -10.12 8.05 -10.34
CA PHE A 104 -8.97 8.47 -11.14
C PHE A 104 -9.34 8.62 -12.62
N PHE A 105 -10.01 7.64 -13.22
CA PHE A 105 -10.49 7.75 -14.60
C PHE A 105 -11.51 8.90 -14.74
N GLY A 106 -12.39 9.10 -13.75
CA GLY A 106 -13.28 10.26 -13.69
C GLY A 106 -12.53 11.60 -13.77
N HIS A 107 -11.48 11.77 -12.97
CA HIS A 107 -10.61 12.95 -13.04
C HIS A 107 -9.96 13.14 -14.42
N LEU A 108 -9.44 12.07 -15.04
CA LEU A 108 -8.90 12.12 -16.42
C LEU A 108 -9.97 12.56 -17.45
N VAL A 109 -11.24 12.20 -17.21
CA VAL A 109 -12.37 12.45 -18.12
C VAL A 109 -12.89 13.89 -18.02
N ILE A 110 -13.10 14.39 -16.80
CA ILE A 110 -13.76 15.68 -16.57
C ILE A 110 -12.81 16.89 -16.53
N GLU A 111 -11.54 16.69 -16.20
CA GLU A 111 -10.52 17.76 -16.05
C GLU A 111 -9.24 17.48 -16.87
N PRO A 112 -9.32 17.19 -18.19
CA PRO A 112 -8.19 16.74 -19.00
C PRO A 112 -6.99 17.72 -19.00
N ASP A 113 -7.22 19.03 -18.86
CA ASP A 113 -6.15 20.04 -18.79
C ASP A 113 -5.34 19.94 -17.49
N LYS A 114 -6.01 19.67 -16.35
CA LYS A 114 -5.34 19.44 -15.05
C LYS A 114 -4.68 18.06 -15.02
N ALA A 115 -5.36 17.07 -15.60
CA ALA A 115 -4.92 15.68 -15.70
C ALA A 115 -3.85 15.44 -16.78
N LYS A 116 -3.41 16.47 -17.52
CA LYS A 116 -2.55 16.32 -18.71
C LYS A 116 -1.31 15.47 -18.47
N THR A 117 -0.57 15.70 -17.38
CA THR A 117 0.64 14.92 -17.04
C THR A 117 0.32 13.45 -16.76
N LEU A 118 -0.87 13.14 -16.23
CA LEU A 118 -1.35 11.78 -15.97
C LEU A 118 -1.82 11.08 -17.26
N LEU A 119 -2.40 11.84 -18.21
CA LEU A 119 -2.70 11.36 -19.56
C LEU A 119 -1.40 11.05 -20.33
N GLU A 120 -0.45 11.99 -20.36
CA GLU A 120 0.83 11.83 -21.07
C GLU A 120 1.74 10.76 -20.43
N GLY A 121 1.67 10.57 -19.11
CA GLY A 121 2.44 9.57 -18.37
C GLY A 121 1.97 8.12 -18.50
N VAL A 122 0.87 7.86 -19.22
CA VAL A 122 0.35 6.50 -19.46
C VAL A 122 1.38 5.62 -20.18
N LYS A 123 1.43 4.34 -19.79
CA LYS A 123 2.37 3.36 -20.36
C LYS A 123 1.61 2.30 -21.16
N TYR A 124 2.33 1.48 -21.91
CA TYR A 124 1.78 0.35 -22.67
C TYR A 124 2.20 -0.99 -22.06
N SER A 125 1.23 -1.89 -21.84
CA SER A 125 1.52 -3.28 -21.50
C SER A 125 1.43 -4.16 -22.74
N ALA A 126 2.57 -4.70 -23.20
CA ALA A 126 2.59 -5.65 -24.31
C ALA A 126 1.82 -6.96 -24.01
N LEU A 127 1.72 -7.34 -22.73
CA LEU A 127 1.08 -8.57 -22.27
C LEU A 127 -0.45 -8.44 -22.11
N LEU A 128 -0.92 -7.24 -21.76
CA LEU A 128 -2.36 -6.90 -21.69
C LEU A 128 -2.89 -6.28 -23.00
N LYS A 129 -2.00 -5.81 -23.89
CA LYS A 129 -2.31 -5.18 -25.19
C LYS A 129 -3.20 -3.92 -25.08
N ARG A 130 -3.09 -3.20 -23.96
CA ARG A 130 -3.79 -1.95 -23.66
C ARG A 130 -2.81 -0.88 -23.12
N PRO A 131 -3.11 0.43 -23.26
CA PRO A 131 -2.51 1.42 -22.39
C PRO A 131 -2.91 1.12 -20.94
N VAL A 132 -2.05 1.50 -20.01
CA VAL A 132 -2.16 1.19 -18.59
C VAL A 132 -1.70 2.40 -17.79
N TRP A 133 -2.61 2.94 -16.98
CA TRP A 133 -2.30 3.90 -15.92
C TRP A 133 -1.95 3.20 -14.61
N GLN A 134 -2.55 2.04 -14.36
CA GLN A 134 -2.26 1.14 -13.24
C GLN A 134 -2.57 -0.30 -13.64
N VAL A 135 -1.65 -1.23 -13.36
CA VAL A 135 -1.89 -2.67 -13.39
C VAL A 135 -2.60 -3.06 -12.09
N ARG A 136 -3.73 -3.78 -12.17
CA ARG A 136 -4.44 -4.29 -10.98
C ARG A 136 -3.82 -5.62 -10.54
N TRP A 137 -3.41 -5.70 -9.28
CA TRP A 137 -2.77 -6.88 -8.70
C TRP A 137 -3.62 -7.51 -7.60
N GLY A 138 -3.70 -8.83 -7.62
CA GLY A 138 -4.26 -9.64 -6.55
C GLY A 138 -3.21 -10.56 -5.93
N VAL A 139 -3.43 -10.93 -4.67
CA VAL A 139 -2.77 -12.03 -3.98
C VAL A 139 -3.83 -13.03 -3.52
N SER A 140 -3.48 -14.32 -3.46
CA SER A 140 -4.30 -15.31 -2.78
C SER A 140 -3.45 -16.41 -2.18
N LEU A 141 -3.99 -17.06 -1.14
CA LEU A 141 -3.33 -18.11 -0.39
C LEU A 141 -4.11 -19.43 -0.56
N PHE A 142 -3.41 -20.56 -0.53
CA PHE A 142 -4.03 -21.87 -0.38
C PHE A 142 -3.11 -22.77 0.45
N VAL A 143 -3.55 -23.07 1.67
CA VAL A 143 -2.88 -23.99 2.58
C VAL A 143 -3.40 -25.41 2.34
N ARG A 144 -2.51 -26.40 2.46
CA ARG A 144 -2.81 -27.83 2.32
C ARG A 144 -2.00 -28.64 3.32
N GLY A 145 -2.67 -29.44 4.14
CA GLY A 145 -2.03 -30.36 5.08
C GLY A 145 -2.89 -30.55 6.32
N ASP A 146 -2.24 -30.74 7.46
CA ASP A 146 -2.88 -30.52 8.76
C ASP A 146 -2.81 -29.00 9.06
N GLU A 147 -3.94 -28.39 9.40
CA GLU A 147 -4.08 -26.96 9.67
C GLU A 147 -4.00 -26.65 11.18
N GLY A 148 -3.82 -27.68 12.02
CA GLY A 148 -3.78 -27.54 13.47
C GLY A 148 -2.46 -26.97 14.02
N GLY A 149 -2.43 -25.67 14.29
CA GLY A 149 -1.39 -25.02 15.09
C GLY A 149 -0.37 -24.21 14.27
N ASP A 150 0.88 -24.18 14.73
CA ASP A 150 1.98 -23.45 14.08
C ASP A 150 2.26 -24.05 12.69
N LYS A 151 2.06 -23.24 11.64
CA LYS A 151 2.24 -23.63 10.24
C LYS A 151 3.71 -23.81 9.84
N GLY A 152 4.67 -23.69 10.76
CA GLY A 152 6.08 -23.98 10.55
C GLY A 152 6.75 -23.06 9.52
N ALA A 153 6.26 -21.83 9.41
CA ALA A 153 6.69 -20.83 8.44
C ALA A 153 8.17 -20.43 8.63
N ILE A 154 8.81 -20.00 7.55
CA ILE A 154 10.21 -19.52 7.60
C ILE A 154 10.22 -18.16 8.29
N THR A 155 11.07 -17.99 9.30
CA THR A 155 11.19 -16.77 10.11
C THR A 155 12.65 -16.32 10.15
N ASP A 156 12.90 -15.01 10.27
CA ASP A 156 14.26 -14.44 10.31
C ASP A 156 14.94 -14.59 11.69
N SER A 157 14.24 -15.20 12.66
CA SER A 157 14.76 -15.57 13.99
C SER A 157 15.81 -16.67 13.88
N SER A 158 17.02 -16.24 13.50
CA SER A 158 18.21 -17.06 13.30
C SER A 158 18.69 -17.71 14.60
N ALA A 159 18.28 -18.96 14.81
CA ALA A 159 18.93 -19.92 15.71
C ALA A 159 19.13 -19.50 17.19
N GLU A 160 18.28 -18.63 17.76
CA GLU A 160 18.14 -18.52 19.23
C GLU A 160 17.46 -19.77 19.80
N GLY A 161 18.20 -20.88 19.84
CA GLY A 161 17.72 -22.17 20.31
C GLY A 161 17.42 -22.18 21.81
N GLY A 162 16.15 -22.40 22.18
CA GLY A 162 15.77 -22.49 23.59
C GLY A 162 14.28 -22.76 23.84
N ASN A 163 13.89 -24.03 23.84
CA ASN A 163 12.72 -24.59 24.54
C ASN A 163 11.47 -23.70 24.72
N ARG A 164 10.79 -23.31 23.62
CA ARG A 164 9.36 -22.96 23.71
C ARG A 164 8.47 -24.21 23.86
N SER A 165 8.96 -25.37 23.44
CA SER A 165 8.37 -26.68 23.72
C SER A 165 8.94 -27.26 25.02
N GLY A 166 8.07 -27.69 25.95
CA GLY A 166 8.44 -28.66 27.00
C GLY A 166 8.91 -28.13 28.37
N ARG A 167 8.24 -27.13 28.97
CA ARG A 167 8.36 -26.88 30.44
C ARG A 167 7.04 -26.79 31.20
N ASN A 168 6.03 -27.59 30.84
CA ASN A 168 4.97 -27.93 31.80
C ASN A 168 5.46 -29.06 32.74
N GLY A 169 6.40 -28.69 33.64
CA GLY A 169 7.15 -29.61 34.48
C GLY A 169 6.37 -30.16 35.67
N ASN A 170 5.18 -30.74 35.47
CA ASN A 170 4.37 -31.28 36.56
C ASN A 170 4.77 -32.74 36.94
N ARG A 171 6.02 -32.93 37.39
CA ARG A 171 6.47 -34.15 38.07
C ARG A 171 6.61 -33.90 39.58
N GLY A 172 5.53 -33.41 40.19
CA GLY A 172 5.39 -33.20 41.63
C GLY A 172 4.80 -34.42 42.32
N GLU A 173 5.59 -35.48 42.46
CA GLU A 173 5.20 -36.70 43.15
C GLU A 173 5.37 -36.54 44.68
N PHE A 174 4.30 -36.23 45.44
CA PHE A 174 4.14 -36.58 46.87
C PHE A 174 2.75 -36.16 47.44
N ALA A 175 2.30 -36.89 48.46
CA ALA A 175 1.16 -36.67 49.38
C ALA A 175 -0.24 -37.25 48.99
N PRO A 176 -0.68 -38.34 49.66
CA PRO A 176 -2.08 -38.77 49.67
C PRO A 176 -2.84 -38.19 50.88
N GLY A 177 -3.92 -37.47 50.59
CA GLY A 177 -4.92 -36.98 51.55
C GLY A 177 -5.86 -35.99 50.85
N GLU A 178 -7.07 -35.70 51.33
CA GLU A 178 -7.93 -36.38 52.31
C GLU A 178 -9.37 -35.87 52.03
N SER A 179 -10.39 -36.68 52.31
CA SER A 179 -11.80 -36.43 52.02
C SER A 179 -12.31 -35.02 52.41
N GLY A 180 -12.95 -34.31 51.47
CA GLY A 180 -13.65 -33.06 51.76
C GLY A 180 -14.77 -32.74 50.75
N PRO A 181 -16.05 -33.01 51.08
CA PRO A 181 -17.19 -32.66 50.22
C PRO A 181 -17.87 -31.35 50.63
N GLY A 182 -18.20 -30.50 49.66
CA GLY A 182 -19.02 -29.29 49.84
C GLY A 182 -18.76 -28.25 48.75
N GLU A 183 -19.67 -27.32 48.44
CA GLU A 183 -21.11 -27.28 48.73
C GLU A 183 -21.79 -26.40 47.66
N PHE A 184 -23.05 -26.68 47.28
CA PHE A 184 -23.75 -25.88 46.28
C PHE A 184 -24.29 -24.57 46.91
N GLY A 185 -23.86 -23.42 46.39
CA GLY A 185 -24.35 -22.11 46.82
C GLY A 185 -24.60 -21.16 45.63
N PRO A 186 -25.87 -20.86 45.29
CA PRO A 186 -26.21 -19.91 44.24
C PRO A 186 -26.54 -18.51 44.80
N ALA A 187 -25.98 -17.48 44.17
CA ALA A 187 -26.47 -16.09 44.15
C ALA A 187 -25.95 -15.48 42.83
N GLU A 188 -26.71 -14.79 41.98
CA GLU A 188 -27.82 -13.85 42.20
C GLU A 188 -27.39 -12.55 42.89
N PHE A 189 -26.80 -11.65 42.10
CA PHE A 189 -26.86 -10.21 42.34
C PHE A 189 -26.86 -9.48 40.98
N GLY A 190 -27.89 -8.67 40.74
CA GLY A 190 -27.94 -7.75 39.60
C GLY A 190 -27.51 -6.34 39.99
N ALA A 191 -27.17 -5.52 39.00
CA ALA A 191 -27.02 -4.08 39.15
C ALA A 191 -27.41 -3.40 37.83
N ASP A 192 -28.37 -2.48 37.89
CA ASP A 192 -28.86 -1.72 36.74
C ASP A 192 -27.92 -0.59 36.31
N ALA A 193 -28.07 -0.21 35.04
CA ALA A 193 -27.93 1.13 34.45
C ALA A 193 -27.00 2.18 35.12
N MET A 194 -26.03 2.65 34.32
CA MET A 194 -25.78 4.10 34.17
C MET A 194 -25.41 4.41 32.72
N GLY A 195 -26.17 5.30 32.07
CA GLY A 195 -25.95 5.68 30.67
C GLY A 195 -24.97 6.84 30.54
N GLY A 196 -23.78 6.58 29.98
CA GLY A 196 -22.79 7.62 29.66
C GLY A 196 -23.00 8.20 28.25
N ALA A 197 -23.73 9.30 28.13
CA ALA A 197 -23.88 10.03 26.87
C ALA A 197 -22.60 10.83 26.53
N GLY A 198 -21.58 10.15 26.03
CA GLY A 198 -20.35 10.77 25.54
C GLY A 198 -20.60 11.58 24.27
N LEU A 199 -20.25 12.87 24.28
CA LEU A 199 -20.24 13.69 23.06
C LEU A 199 -19.16 13.17 22.09
N PRO A 200 -19.44 13.10 20.76
CA PRO A 200 -18.44 12.72 19.78
C PRO A 200 -17.43 13.87 19.61
N GLY A 201 -16.32 13.80 20.35
CA GLY A 201 -15.15 14.62 20.04
C GLY A 201 -14.49 14.08 18.78
N GLU A 202 -14.46 14.89 17.71
CA GLU A 202 -13.68 14.57 16.50
C GLU A 202 -12.20 14.41 16.87
N GLN A 203 -11.74 13.16 16.90
CA GLN A 203 -10.32 12.86 17.02
C GLN A 203 -9.63 13.29 15.71
N PRO A 204 -8.43 13.91 15.78
CA PRO A 204 -7.66 14.19 14.57
C PRO A 204 -7.39 12.87 13.84
N ARG A 205 -7.91 12.77 12.61
CA ARG A 205 -7.99 11.57 11.77
C ARG A 205 -6.62 10.85 11.73
N ALA A 206 -6.53 9.67 12.35
CA ALA A 206 -5.35 8.79 12.30
C ALA A 206 -5.23 8.06 10.94
N ALA A 207 -5.37 8.80 9.85
CA ALA A 207 -5.61 8.30 8.49
C ALA A 207 -4.34 7.77 7.77
N ALA A 208 -3.42 7.16 8.52
CA ALA A 208 -2.20 6.53 8.00
C ALA A 208 -2.19 5.01 8.24
N ASP A 209 -2.84 4.53 9.31
CA ASP A 209 -2.82 3.10 9.69
C ASP A 209 -3.88 2.25 8.96
N ALA A 210 -4.67 2.85 8.06
CA ALA A 210 -5.84 2.22 7.42
C ALA A 210 -5.58 1.59 6.03
N VAL A 211 -4.36 1.69 5.50
CA VAL A 211 -4.04 1.27 4.11
C VAL A 211 -3.92 -0.26 3.94
N VAL A 212 -3.75 -1.01 5.03
CA VAL A 212 -3.52 -2.46 5.02
C VAL A 212 -4.43 -3.16 6.02
N ASP A 213 -5.10 -4.22 5.58
CA ASP A 213 -5.89 -5.07 6.47
C ASP A 213 -4.97 -5.97 7.30
N GLN A 214 -5.11 -5.84 8.62
CA GLN A 214 -4.27 -6.55 9.60
C GLN A 214 -4.55 -8.06 9.63
N ASN A 215 -5.75 -8.50 9.25
CA ASN A 215 -6.08 -9.93 9.12
C ASN A 215 -5.43 -10.51 7.86
N ALA A 216 -5.50 -9.80 6.73
CA ALA A 216 -4.85 -10.22 5.49
C ALA A 216 -3.32 -10.34 5.66
N GLU A 217 -2.69 -9.36 6.34
CA GLU A 217 -1.28 -9.44 6.72
C GLU A 217 -1.01 -10.61 7.69
N MET A 218 -1.83 -10.78 8.73
CA MET A 218 -1.67 -11.85 9.72
C MET A 218 -1.80 -13.26 9.10
N GLU A 219 -2.80 -13.50 8.26
CA GLU A 219 -2.99 -14.78 7.56
C GLU A 219 -1.82 -15.11 6.62
N MET A 220 -1.31 -14.08 5.92
CA MET A 220 -0.14 -14.22 5.05
C MET A 220 1.13 -14.49 5.87
N GLN A 221 1.38 -13.73 6.94
CA GLN A 221 2.58 -13.87 7.76
C GLN A 221 2.59 -15.19 8.56
N ASP A 222 1.44 -15.66 9.04
CA ASP A 222 1.28 -16.95 9.73
C ASP A 222 1.52 -18.14 8.79
N ALA A 223 1.05 -18.08 7.54
CA ALA A 223 1.22 -19.17 6.57
C ALA A 223 2.57 -19.19 5.84
N LEU A 224 3.20 -18.03 5.63
CA LEU A 224 4.35 -17.85 4.73
C LEU A 224 5.59 -17.24 5.44
N GLY A 225 5.38 -16.47 6.51
CA GLY A 225 6.43 -15.73 7.22
C GLY A 225 7.28 -14.88 6.30
N LEU A 226 8.59 -15.08 6.35
CA LEU A 226 9.60 -14.36 5.56
C LEU A 226 9.38 -14.45 4.05
N VAL A 227 8.61 -15.43 3.55
CA VAL A 227 8.20 -15.55 2.14
C VAL A 227 7.12 -14.51 1.78
N ALA A 228 6.20 -14.19 2.69
CA ALA A 228 5.26 -13.08 2.53
C ALA A 228 6.00 -11.74 2.62
N GLU A 229 6.80 -11.54 3.67
CA GLU A 229 7.56 -10.31 3.91
C GLU A 229 8.44 -9.92 2.70
N LEU A 230 9.30 -10.82 2.21
CA LEU A 230 10.17 -10.52 1.07
C LEU A 230 9.41 -10.35 -0.25
N THR A 231 8.25 -11.01 -0.43
CA THR A 231 7.41 -10.78 -1.61
C THR A 231 6.73 -9.41 -1.55
N ALA A 232 6.27 -9.00 -0.36
CA ALA A 232 5.72 -7.66 -0.12
C ALA A 232 6.77 -6.57 -0.35
N GLU A 233 7.96 -6.71 0.24
CA GLU A 233 9.09 -5.77 0.08
C GLU A 233 9.43 -5.58 -1.42
N GLN A 234 9.63 -6.69 -2.14
CA GLN A 234 9.95 -6.67 -3.57
C GLN A 234 8.79 -6.16 -4.44
N PHE A 235 7.53 -6.31 -4.02
CA PHE A 235 6.41 -5.69 -4.72
C PHE A 235 6.35 -4.18 -4.47
N THR A 236 6.38 -3.75 -3.21
CA THR A 236 6.27 -2.34 -2.82
C THR A 236 7.36 -1.49 -3.47
N GLN A 237 8.60 -1.99 -3.54
CA GLN A 237 9.71 -1.35 -4.25
C GLN A 237 9.44 -1.14 -5.75
N ARG A 238 8.65 -2.00 -6.40
CA ARG A 238 8.28 -1.87 -7.82
C ARG A 238 7.06 -0.97 -8.01
N PHE A 239 6.10 -1.07 -7.10
CA PHE A 239 4.91 -0.24 -7.10
C PHE A 239 5.24 1.24 -6.86
N SER A 240 6.07 1.57 -5.86
CA SER A 240 6.47 2.95 -5.56
C SER A 240 7.31 3.60 -6.68
N ARG A 241 8.15 2.83 -7.38
CA ARG A 241 8.84 3.27 -8.61
C ARG A 241 7.89 3.54 -9.80
N GLY A 242 6.64 3.09 -9.72
CA GLY A 242 5.67 3.19 -10.82
C GLY A 242 5.87 2.15 -11.93
N ASP A 243 6.62 1.06 -11.67
CA ASP A 243 6.86 -0.01 -12.66
C ASP A 243 5.55 -0.68 -13.12
N PHE A 244 4.53 -0.62 -12.27
CA PHE A 244 3.17 -1.12 -12.50
C PHE A 244 2.16 -0.03 -12.88
N GLY A 245 2.60 1.20 -13.15
CA GLY A 245 1.77 2.35 -13.48
C GLY A 245 1.92 3.49 -12.47
N ILE A 246 1.52 4.69 -12.89
CA ILE A 246 1.76 5.95 -12.17
C ILE A 246 0.54 6.50 -11.43
N ALA A 247 -0.65 5.90 -11.59
CA ALA A 247 -1.89 6.47 -11.07
C ALA A 247 -1.92 6.48 -9.54
N LEU A 248 -1.53 5.36 -8.93
CA LEU A 248 -1.61 5.13 -7.48
C LEU A 248 -0.23 5.06 -6.80
N SER A 249 0.86 4.90 -7.57
CA SER A 249 2.22 4.81 -7.03
C SER A 249 2.64 6.03 -6.21
N ALA A 250 2.19 7.22 -6.61
CA ALA A 250 2.49 8.50 -5.96
C ALA A 250 1.62 8.81 -4.73
N ILE A 251 0.68 7.93 -4.35
CA ILE A 251 -0.21 8.12 -3.18
C ILE A 251 0.46 7.59 -1.92
N ILE A 252 1.26 6.53 -2.04
CA ILE A 252 2.08 6.02 -0.94
C ILE A 252 3.12 7.10 -0.62
N PRO A 253 3.19 7.64 0.61
CA PRO A 253 4.34 8.43 1.01
C PRO A 253 5.56 7.51 0.94
N ALA A 254 6.55 7.87 0.13
CA ALA A 254 7.80 7.12 0.08
C ALA A 254 8.36 6.99 1.50
N GLU A 255 8.62 5.75 1.94
CA GLU A 255 9.24 5.52 3.25
C GLU A 255 10.50 6.39 3.32
N PRO A 256 10.65 7.22 4.37
CA PRO A 256 11.70 8.22 4.42
C PRO A 256 13.04 7.50 4.33
N GLU A 257 13.80 7.74 3.27
CA GLU A 257 15.07 7.04 3.01
C GLU A 257 15.96 7.14 4.24
N ILE A 258 16.04 6.04 5.01
CA ILE A 258 16.87 5.96 6.20
C ILE A 258 18.31 5.93 5.70
N ASP A 259 18.93 7.11 5.60
CA ASP A 259 20.27 7.27 5.06
C ASP A 259 21.24 6.32 5.77
N VAL A 260 21.59 5.23 5.08
CA VAL A 260 22.37 4.15 5.65
C VAL A 260 23.80 4.62 5.95
N ALA A 261 24.27 5.70 5.31
CA ALA A 261 25.54 6.35 5.64
C ALA A 261 25.48 7.09 6.99
N ALA A 262 24.32 7.64 7.39
CA ALA A 262 24.12 8.17 8.75
C ALA A 262 24.11 7.03 9.80
N ALA A 263 23.53 5.88 9.47
CA ALA A 263 23.56 4.70 10.33
C ALA A 263 24.96 4.08 10.47
N ASP A 264 25.83 4.20 9.47
CA ASP A 264 27.20 3.65 9.54
C ASP A 264 28.23 4.67 10.10
N SER A 265 28.05 5.98 9.86
CA SER A 265 28.86 7.02 10.50
C SER A 265 28.67 7.06 12.02
N SER A 266 27.45 6.83 12.51
CA SER A 266 27.17 6.69 13.94
C SER A 266 27.77 5.41 14.56
N LYS A 267 27.96 4.33 13.79
CA LYS A 267 28.76 3.16 14.22
C LYS A 267 30.27 3.48 14.28
N ARG A 268 30.81 4.30 13.37
CA ARG A 268 32.21 4.76 13.43
C ARG A 268 32.47 5.61 14.67
N ASN A 269 31.67 6.66 14.90
CA ASN A 269 31.76 7.48 16.12
C ASN A 269 31.67 6.65 17.43
N ARG A 270 30.90 5.54 17.44
CA ARG A 270 30.85 4.62 18.60
C ARG A 270 32.10 3.75 18.78
N ARG A 271 32.87 3.47 17.72
CA ARG A 271 34.21 2.87 17.85
C ARG A 271 35.21 3.90 18.34
N ASP A 272 35.25 5.06 17.71
CA ASP A 272 36.23 6.11 18.03
C ASP A 272 36.08 6.61 19.47
N MET A 273 34.86 6.74 20.00
CA MET A 273 34.63 7.00 21.44
C MET A 273 35.03 5.84 22.36
N ARG A 274 34.90 4.58 21.93
CA ARG A 274 35.24 3.41 22.75
C ARG A 274 36.75 3.30 22.96
N ASP A 275 37.53 3.59 21.93
CA ASP A 275 39.00 3.58 22.02
C ASP A 275 39.54 4.86 22.69
N ALA A 276 38.79 5.98 22.62
CA ALA A 276 39.10 7.21 23.36
C ALA A 276 38.81 7.11 24.88
N MET A 277 37.83 6.31 25.31
CA MET A 277 37.53 6.07 26.74
C MET A 277 38.38 4.94 27.36
N GLY A 278 39.68 4.93 27.04
CA GLY A 278 40.62 3.97 27.59
C GLY A 278 40.91 4.17 29.09
N GLY A 279 40.27 3.36 29.95
CA GLY A 279 40.82 3.01 31.26
C GLY A 279 40.59 3.99 32.42
N GLN A 280 39.34 4.31 32.74
CA GLN A 280 38.97 4.71 34.11
C GLN A 280 37.91 3.75 34.69
N GLU A 281 38.18 3.25 35.90
CA GLU A 281 37.34 2.27 36.59
C GLU A 281 36.06 2.93 37.12
N ALA A 282 34.91 2.31 36.86
CA ALA A 282 33.61 2.85 37.23
C ALA A 282 33.28 2.64 38.73
N ALA A 283 33.88 3.48 39.59
CA ALA A 283 33.56 3.54 41.00
C ALA A 283 32.55 4.66 41.31
N GLY A 284 31.35 4.29 41.77
CA GLY A 284 30.38 5.23 42.35
C GLY A 284 29.23 5.70 41.45
N MET A 285 28.32 4.80 41.10
CA MET A 285 26.91 5.18 40.90
C MET A 285 26.12 4.87 42.18
N PRO A 286 25.27 5.78 42.69
CA PRO A 286 24.44 5.53 43.88
C PRO A 286 23.34 4.50 43.61
N ASP A 287 22.87 3.82 44.66
CA ASP A 287 21.83 2.80 44.59
C ASP A 287 20.51 3.41 44.08
N ILE A 288 19.84 2.68 43.17
CA ILE A 288 18.53 3.01 42.60
C ILE A 288 17.51 3.35 43.71
N ARG A 289 17.63 2.69 44.86
CA ARG A 289 16.78 2.89 46.05
C ARG A 289 16.83 4.30 46.66
N GLU A 290 17.93 5.05 46.50
CA GLU A 290 17.97 6.45 46.94
C GLU A 290 17.20 7.36 45.96
N ARG A 291 17.25 7.04 44.66
CA ARG A 291 16.52 7.78 43.63
C ARG A 291 15.00 7.64 43.77
N GLU A 292 14.52 6.46 44.14
CA GLU A 292 13.09 6.21 44.41
C GLU A 292 12.57 6.97 45.65
N ARG A 293 13.41 7.20 46.67
CA ARG A 293 13.02 8.02 47.84
C ARG A 293 12.76 9.47 47.46
N MET A 294 13.70 10.12 46.76
CA MET A 294 13.56 11.52 46.36
C MET A 294 12.33 11.78 45.47
N ILE A 295 11.95 10.82 44.61
CA ILE A 295 10.75 10.92 43.77
C ILE A 295 9.47 10.83 44.62
N ARG A 296 9.42 9.94 45.63
CA ARG A 296 8.27 9.85 46.54
C ARG A 296 8.13 11.09 47.43
N GLU A 297 9.25 11.57 47.97
CA GLU A 297 9.30 12.74 48.87
C GLU A 297 8.85 14.04 48.17
N GLN A 298 9.06 14.16 46.85
CA GLN A 298 8.50 15.27 46.06
C GLN A 298 6.98 15.17 45.82
N MET A 299 6.38 13.98 45.88
CA MET A 299 4.92 13.82 45.66
C MET A 299 4.09 14.06 46.94
N GLU A 300 4.66 13.81 48.12
CA GLU A 300 3.93 13.98 49.40
C GLU A 300 3.83 15.45 49.86
N ALA A 301 4.58 16.38 49.24
CA ALA A 301 4.57 17.81 49.58
C ALA A 301 3.52 18.65 48.81
N GLY A 302 2.83 18.07 47.81
CA GLY A 302 2.02 18.80 46.81
C GLY A 302 0.52 18.93 47.11
N GLY A 303 0.14 19.39 48.31
CA GLY A 303 -1.28 19.49 48.68
C GLY A 303 -2.03 20.67 48.03
N MET A 304 -3.12 20.39 47.30
CA MET A 304 -4.13 21.39 46.90
C MET A 304 -5.54 20.95 47.37
N PRO A 305 -6.35 21.85 47.94
CA PRO A 305 -7.68 21.51 48.47
C PRO A 305 -8.76 21.51 47.36
N PRO A 306 -9.76 20.61 47.43
CA PRO A 306 -10.89 20.59 46.50
C PRO A 306 -12.06 21.46 47.00
N GLU A 307 -12.03 22.78 46.72
CA GLU A 307 -13.14 23.66 47.07
C GLU A 307 -13.38 24.76 46.02
N ALA A 308 -14.66 25.15 45.87
CA ALA A 308 -15.19 26.17 44.95
C ALA A 308 -14.97 25.96 43.43
N MET A 309 -15.99 25.42 42.75
CA MET A 309 -16.69 26.13 41.65
C MET A 309 -18.01 25.44 41.25
N MET A 310 -19.11 25.85 41.88
CA MET A 310 -20.47 25.70 41.35
C MET A 310 -21.14 27.08 41.35
N MET A 311 -21.48 27.59 40.15
CA MET A 311 -22.55 28.56 39.84
C MET A 311 -22.60 28.67 38.31
N GLU A 312 -23.71 28.37 37.64
CA GLU A 312 -24.99 29.13 37.59
C GLU A 312 -24.95 30.25 36.54
N ALA A 313 -25.71 30.06 35.46
CA ALA A 313 -26.05 31.11 34.49
C ALA A 313 -27.36 30.74 33.75
N ALA A 314 -28.50 30.89 34.40
CA ALA A 314 -29.80 30.88 33.71
C ALA A 314 -30.00 32.23 33.01
N GLY A 315 -30.22 32.23 31.69
CA GLY A 315 -30.40 33.45 30.90
C GLY A 315 -31.41 33.26 29.77
N ALA A 316 -32.60 33.85 29.92
CA ALA A 316 -33.67 33.79 28.93
C ALA A 316 -34.08 35.21 28.49
N ALA A 317 -34.10 35.48 27.18
CA ALA A 317 -34.91 36.55 26.57
C ALA A 317 -34.94 36.44 25.02
N SER A 318 -36.07 36.86 24.44
CA SER A 318 -36.28 37.39 23.08
C SER A 318 -35.74 36.61 21.86
N GLN A 319 -36.56 36.12 20.91
CA GLN A 319 -37.67 36.78 20.18
C GLN A 319 -37.22 37.90 19.23
N MET A 320 -36.77 37.52 18.03
CA MET A 320 -37.04 38.28 16.79
C MET A 320 -37.38 37.30 15.65
N GLY A 321 -38.43 37.58 14.90
CA GLY A 321 -38.80 36.80 13.72
C GLY A 321 -38.04 37.29 12.48
N ILE A 322 -37.41 36.36 11.75
CA ILE A 322 -36.78 36.64 10.45
C ILE A 322 -37.57 35.90 9.36
N ASN A 323 -37.62 36.50 8.16
CA ASN A 323 -38.55 36.12 7.11
C ASN A 323 -38.36 34.68 6.61
N LYS A 324 -39.49 33.98 6.36
CA LYS A 324 -39.54 32.86 5.40
C LYS A 324 -39.41 33.40 3.97
N GLY A 325 -38.22 33.84 3.60
CA GLY A 325 -37.80 33.83 2.19
C GLY A 325 -37.51 32.39 1.76
N ASN A 326 -37.47 32.12 0.46
CA ASN A 326 -37.09 30.80 -0.07
C ASN A 326 -35.76 30.35 0.57
N THR A 327 -35.80 29.26 1.32
CA THR A 327 -34.65 28.36 1.39
C THR A 327 -34.46 27.81 -0.02
N VAL A 328 -33.52 28.39 -0.75
CA VAL A 328 -32.78 27.61 -1.74
C VAL A 328 -32.17 26.48 -0.91
N ASP A 329 -32.46 25.22 -1.26
CA ASP A 329 -31.90 24.09 -0.52
C ASP A 329 -30.38 24.23 -0.51
N ALA A 330 -29.78 24.14 0.68
CA ALA A 330 -28.36 24.37 0.83
C ALA A 330 -27.62 23.25 0.08
N VAL A 331 -26.98 23.62 -1.04
CA VAL A 331 -26.24 22.68 -1.88
C VAL A 331 -25.23 21.95 -0.99
N GLU A 332 -25.41 20.63 -0.89
CA GLU A 332 -24.58 19.78 -0.04
C GLU A 332 -23.11 19.89 -0.48
N PRO A 333 -22.15 19.87 0.46
CA PRO A 333 -20.77 20.20 0.15
C PRO A 333 -20.18 19.22 -0.87
N LEU A 334 -19.80 19.76 -2.03
CA LEU A 334 -19.28 19.03 -3.21
C LEU A 334 -18.03 18.16 -2.97
N ASP A 335 -17.45 18.24 -1.77
CA ASP A 335 -16.31 17.44 -1.32
C ASP A 335 -16.72 16.04 -0.82
N GLU A 336 -17.99 15.77 -0.53
CA GLU A 336 -18.43 14.46 -0.06
C GLU A 336 -18.09 13.35 -1.07
N ALA A 337 -17.37 12.34 -0.59
CA ALA A 337 -16.99 11.18 -1.37
C ALA A 337 -18.22 10.28 -1.62
N PRO A 338 -18.26 9.53 -2.74
CA PRO A 338 -19.42 8.69 -3.05
C PRO A 338 -19.67 7.68 -1.92
N VAL A 339 -20.90 7.67 -1.40
CA VAL A 339 -21.36 6.77 -0.33
C VAL A 339 -21.57 5.37 -0.90
N ILE A 340 -20.45 4.70 -1.15
CA ILE A 340 -20.37 3.31 -1.60
C ILE A 340 -20.58 2.43 -0.38
N ALA A 341 -21.56 1.53 -0.45
CA ALA A 341 -21.79 0.56 0.63
C ALA A 341 -20.54 -0.31 0.82
N PRO A 342 -20.07 -0.55 2.05
CA PRO A 342 -18.79 -1.23 2.31
C PRO A 342 -18.76 -2.69 1.82
N GLU A 343 -19.92 -3.28 1.54
CA GLU A 343 -20.07 -4.62 0.96
C GLU A 343 -19.71 -4.68 -0.54
N LEU A 344 -19.66 -3.53 -1.24
CA LEU A 344 -19.42 -3.44 -2.69
C LEU A 344 -17.94 -3.48 -3.10
N GLU A 345 -17.01 -3.33 -2.15
CA GLU A 345 -15.58 -3.58 -2.37
C GLU A 345 -15.17 -4.83 -1.58
N PRO A 346 -15.26 -6.02 -2.18
CA PRO A 346 -15.36 -7.29 -1.43
C PRO A 346 -14.04 -7.82 -0.87
N PHE A 347 -12.93 -7.09 -1.04
CA PHE A 347 -11.60 -7.58 -0.73
C PHE A 347 -10.72 -6.54 -0.04
N PRO A 348 -10.08 -6.89 1.10
CA PRO A 348 -9.11 -6.02 1.75
C PRO A 348 -7.81 -5.88 0.94
N MET A 349 -7.01 -4.86 1.27
CA MET A 349 -5.68 -4.66 0.71
C MET A 349 -4.61 -5.34 1.59
N TRP A 350 -3.76 -6.18 1.00
CA TRP A 350 -2.64 -6.82 1.73
C TRP A 350 -1.42 -5.90 1.84
N LYS A 351 -1.10 -5.20 0.75
CA LYS A 351 -0.07 -4.16 0.64
C LYS A 351 -0.54 -3.11 -0.36
N PRO A 352 -0.07 -1.86 -0.30
CA PRO A 352 -0.40 -0.82 -1.26
C PRO A 352 -0.44 -1.31 -2.72
N GLY A 353 -1.65 -1.38 -3.28
CA GLY A 353 -1.89 -1.84 -4.66
C GLY A 353 -2.03 -3.35 -4.89
N ILE A 354 -1.98 -4.19 -3.85
CA ILE A 354 -2.27 -5.63 -3.91
C ILE A 354 -3.55 -5.96 -3.12
N VAL A 355 -4.56 -6.49 -3.82
CA VAL A 355 -5.85 -6.90 -3.25
C VAL A 355 -5.79 -8.35 -2.75
N TYR A 356 -6.27 -8.63 -1.55
CA TYR A 356 -6.28 -9.97 -0.93
C TYR A 356 -7.57 -10.73 -1.23
N LEU A 357 -7.48 -11.84 -1.99
CA LEU A 357 -8.64 -12.62 -2.45
C LEU A 357 -9.05 -13.77 -1.51
N GLY A 358 -8.44 -13.86 -0.32
CA GLY A 358 -8.69 -14.90 0.68
C GLY A 358 -7.95 -16.22 0.46
N LEU A 359 -8.19 -17.15 1.39
CA LEU A 359 -7.76 -18.55 1.29
C LEU A 359 -8.70 -19.33 0.34
N ALA A 360 -8.24 -19.66 -0.87
CA ALA A 360 -8.96 -20.55 -1.78
C ALA A 360 -8.05 -21.12 -2.90
N PRO A 361 -8.39 -22.28 -3.49
CA PRO A 361 -7.62 -22.87 -4.59
C PRO A 361 -7.54 -21.95 -5.81
N SER A 362 -6.44 -22.00 -6.56
CA SER A 362 -6.22 -21.12 -7.73
C SER A 362 -7.35 -21.12 -8.77
N THR A 363 -8.10 -22.22 -8.92
CA THR A 363 -9.25 -22.32 -9.85
C THR A 363 -10.46 -21.48 -9.43
N GLU A 364 -10.54 -21.11 -8.16
CA GLU A 364 -11.57 -20.22 -7.61
C GLU A 364 -11.05 -18.79 -7.51
N THR A 365 -9.82 -18.59 -7.02
CA THR A 365 -9.25 -17.24 -6.89
C THR A 365 -8.99 -16.57 -8.23
N ILE A 366 -8.75 -17.33 -9.31
CA ILE A 366 -8.77 -16.79 -10.68
C ILE A 366 -10.17 -16.25 -11.05
N LYS A 367 -11.27 -16.92 -10.65
CA LYS A 367 -12.63 -16.42 -10.92
C LYS A 367 -12.95 -15.17 -10.11
N ARG A 368 -12.54 -15.14 -8.83
CA ARG A 368 -12.63 -13.94 -7.98
C ARG A 368 -11.85 -12.77 -8.61
N ALA A 369 -10.62 -13.02 -9.06
CA ALA A 369 -9.79 -12.04 -9.76
C ALA A 369 -10.40 -11.57 -11.11
N GLN A 370 -11.03 -12.48 -11.86
CA GLN A 370 -11.74 -12.17 -13.11
C GLN A 370 -13.00 -11.34 -12.87
N LYS A 371 -13.78 -11.61 -11.80
CA LYS A 371 -14.98 -10.85 -11.44
C LYS A 371 -14.63 -9.37 -11.22
N HIS A 372 -13.51 -9.11 -10.54
CA HIS A 372 -13.09 -7.77 -10.11
C HIS A 372 -11.91 -7.20 -10.93
N ASP A 373 -11.83 -7.57 -12.20
CA ASP A 373 -10.98 -6.97 -13.26
C ASP A 373 -9.47 -6.84 -12.91
N ILE A 374 -8.94 -7.77 -12.12
CA ILE A 374 -7.51 -7.87 -11.76
C ILE A 374 -6.70 -8.40 -12.96
N ASP A 375 -5.55 -7.81 -13.25
CA ASP A 375 -4.69 -8.21 -14.38
C ASP A 375 -3.85 -9.46 -14.06
N PHE A 376 -3.22 -9.45 -12.88
CA PHE A 376 -2.29 -10.50 -12.43
C PHE A 376 -2.53 -10.92 -10.98
N LEU A 377 -2.35 -12.21 -10.72
CA LEU A 377 -2.53 -12.83 -9.42
C LEU A 377 -1.23 -13.50 -8.96
N LEU A 378 -0.75 -13.12 -7.78
CA LEU A 378 0.27 -13.84 -7.01
C LEU A 378 -0.45 -14.88 -6.14
N HIS A 379 -0.45 -16.14 -6.58
CA HIS A 379 -1.11 -17.22 -5.84
C HIS A 379 -0.09 -18.10 -5.11
N PHE A 380 -0.17 -18.10 -3.79
CA PHE A 380 0.66 -18.92 -2.91
C PHE A 380 0.00 -20.28 -2.65
N ASP A 381 0.77 -21.33 -2.87
CA ASP A 381 0.43 -22.72 -2.59
C ASP A 381 1.38 -23.24 -1.50
N VAL A 382 0.82 -23.44 -0.30
CA VAL A 382 1.55 -23.84 0.92
C VAL A 382 1.21 -25.28 1.26
N VAL A 383 2.21 -26.15 1.30
CA VAL A 383 2.05 -27.56 1.65
C VAL A 383 2.70 -27.83 2.99
N LEU A 384 1.86 -28.00 4.01
CA LEU A 384 2.23 -28.42 5.36
C LEU A 384 2.35 -29.95 5.38
N LYS A 385 3.44 -30.45 5.96
CA LYS A 385 3.68 -31.89 6.11
C LYS A 385 4.10 -32.21 7.55
N PRO A 386 3.62 -33.31 8.15
CA PRO A 386 4.14 -33.77 9.43
C PRO A 386 5.60 -34.21 9.28
N GLY A 387 6.47 -33.63 10.10
CA GLY A 387 7.86 -34.05 10.26
C GLY A 387 7.98 -35.33 11.08
N ARG A 388 9.22 -35.69 11.45
CA ARG A 388 9.49 -36.86 12.30
C ARG A 388 9.42 -36.54 13.79
N ASP A 389 9.72 -35.30 14.13
CA ASP A 389 9.96 -34.83 15.49
C ASP A 389 8.83 -33.88 15.94
N GLU A 390 7.60 -34.21 15.53
CA GLU A 390 6.35 -33.44 15.70
C GLU A 390 6.35 -32.04 15.05
N THR A 391 7.46 -31.60 14.45
CA THR A 391 7.60 -30.34 13.70
C THR A 391 6.82 -30.37 12.39
N ILE A 392 6.13 -29.27 12.04
CA ILE A 392 5.50 -29.11 10.72
C ILE A 392 6.52 -28.58 9.72
N GLN A 393 6.71 -29.30 8.60
CA GLN A 393 7.48 -28.84 7.45
C GLN A 393 6.57 -27.99 6.55
N ASN A 394 6.87 -26.71 6.43
CA ASN A 394 6.21 -25.79 5.49
C ASN A 394 6.95 -25.81 4.15
N VAL A 395 6.23 -26.05 3.05
CA VAL A 395 6.75 -25.92 1.69
C VAL A 395 5.89 -24.97 0.89
N SER A 396 6.37 -23.73 0.75
CA SER A 396 5.67 -22.62 0.11
C SER A 396 6.12 -22.39 -1.34
N ARG A 397 5.18 -22.08 -2.24
CA ARG A 397 5.43 -21.75 -3.66
C ARG A 397 4.53 -20.62 -4.13
N CYS A 398 5.07 -19.61 -4.80
CA CYS A 398 4.29 -18.54 -5.41
C CYS A 398 4.18 -18.72 -6.94
N ARG A 399 2.96 -18.62 -7.47
CA ARG A 399 2.64 -18.65 -8.90
C ARG A 399 2.21 -17.25 -9.35
N LEU A 400 2.89 -16.69 -10.35
CA LEU A 400 2.41 -15.52 -11.09
C LEU A 400 1.46 -16.00 -12.19
N ILE A 401 0.19 -15.61 -12.08
CA ILE A 401 -0.88 -16.02 -12.99
C ILE A 401 -1.44 -14.79 -13.70
N LYS A 402 -1.56 -14.84 -15.02
CA LYS A 402 -2.35 -13.86 -15.78
C LYS A 402 -3.83 -14.21 -15.66
N VAL A 403 -4.64 -13.27 -15.20
CA VAL A 403 -6.04 -13.54 -14.83
C VAL A 403 -6.92 -13.73 -16.07
N SER A 404 -6.67 -12.98 -17.15
CA SER A 404 -7.49 -12.99 -18.38
C SER A 404 -7.58 -14.35 -19.09
N ASP A 405 -6.56 -15.20 -18.94
CA ASP A 405 -6.46 -16.53 -19.58
C ASP A 405 -6.11 -17.66 -18.59
N GLY A 406 -6.03 -17.34 -17.28
CA GLY A 406 -5.63 -18.26 -16.22
C GLY A 406 -4.19 -18.78 -16.33
N LYS A 407 -3.37 -18.24 -17.24
CA LYS A 407 -2.05 -18.82 -17.56
C LYS A 407 -1.00 -18.44 -16.53
N THR A 408 -0.33 -19.44 -15.96
CA THR A 408 0.88 -19.22 -15.16
C THR A 408 2.02 -18.70 -16.06
N LEU A 409 2.56 -17.54 -15.71
CA LEU A 409 3.68 -16.87 -16.40
C LEU A 409 5.02 -17.21 -15.74
N GLY A 410 5.02 -17.33 -14.41
CA GLY A 410 6.18 -17.60 -13.58
C GLY A 410 5.84 -18.38 -12.32
N LEU A 411 6.85 -19.04 -11.77
CA LEU A 411 6.76 -19.88 -10.58
C LEU A 411 8.06 -19.69 -9.79
N SER A 412 7.95 -19.44 -8.48
CA SER A 412 9.10 -19.45 -7.56
C SER A 412 9.67 -20.86 -7.44
N LYS A 413 10.91 -20.97 -6.96
CA LYS A 413 11.36 -22.24 -6.36
C LYS A 413 10.50 -22.54 -5.10
N PRO A 414 10.40 -23.80 -4.65
CA PRO A 414 9.89 -24.08 -3.31
C PRO A 414 10.78 -23.42 -2.25
N ALA A 415 10.19 -22.71 -1.30
CA ALA A 415 10.84 -22.38 -0.04
C ALA A 415 10.41 -23.43 1.00
N ASP A 416 11.35 -24.19 1.55
CA ASP A 416 11.12 -25.32 2.44
C ASP A 416 11.78 -25.06 3.80
N SER A 417 10.99 -24.98 4.89
CA SER A 417 11.52 -24.63 6.22
C SER A 417 12.48 -25.68 6.78
N ASN A 418 12.43 -26.92 6.30
CA ASN A 418 13.37 -27.99 6.65
C ASN A 418 14.68 -27.89 5.85
N GLU A 419 14.68 -27.27 4.67
CA GLU A 419 15.91 -27.02 3.90
C GLU A 419 16.73 -25.91 4.55
N VAL A 420 16.11 -24.79 4.96
CA VAL A 420 16.76 -23.72 5.74
C VAL A 420 17.48 -24.28 6.96
N GLN A 421 16.79 -25.09 7.77
CA GLN A 421 17.34 -25.70 8.99
C GLN A 421 18.51 -26.65 8.73
N ARG A 422 18.58 -27.29 7.55
CA ARG A 422 19.66 -28.25 7.20
C ARG A 422 20.88 -27.61 6.58
N THR A 423 20.71 -26.50 5.88
CA THR A 423 21.78 -25.85 5.12
C THR A 423 22.55 -24.83 5.97
N GLU A 424 22.05 -24.49 7.16
CA GLU A 424 22.57 -23.41 8.03
C GLU A 424 22.68 -22.06 7.29
N ALA A 425 21.88 -21.90 6.24
CA ALA A 425 21.80 -20.68 5.44
C ALA A 425 20.99 -19.60 6.17
N VAL A 426 21.38 -18.33 5.96
CA VAL A 426 20.59 -17.18 6.43
C VAL A 426 19.18 -17.28 5.83
N PRO A 427 18.10 -17.31 6.64
CA PRO A 427 16.74 -17.53 6.14
C PRO A 427 16.33 -16.54 5.06
N ARG A 428 16.67 -15.25 5.24
CA ARG A 428 16.38 -14.18 4.28
C ARG A 428 17.05 -14.40 2.92
N ASP A 429 18.33 -14.79 2.90
CA ASP A 429 19.08 -15.04 1.67
C ASP A 429 18.53 -16.25 0.91
N TYR A 430 18.22 -17.35 1.64
CA TYR A 430 17.61 -18.54 1.03
C TYR A 430 16.26 -18.22 0.39
N VAL A 431 15.35 -17.52 1.11
CA VAL A 431 14.02 -17.18 0.59
C VAL A 431 14.13 -16.20 -0.58
N SER A 432 15.02 -15.20 -0.49
CA SER A 432 15.33 -14.27 -1.58
C SER A 432 15.76 -15.02 -2.84
N GLU A 433 16.64 -16.03 -2.72
CA GLU A 433 17.03 -16.87 -3.85
C GLU A 433 15.83 -17.66 -4.43
N GLN A 434 14.92 -18.16 -3.59
CA GLN A 434 13.75 -18.92 -4.06
C GLN A 434 12.75 -18.06 -4.86
N ILE A 435 12.55 -16.80 -4.47
CA ILE A 435 11.64 -15.86 -5.15
C ILE A 435 12.29 -15.08 -6.29
N SER A 436 13.63 -15.00 -6.34
CA SER A 436 14.39 -14.21 -7.33
C SER A 436 13.94 -14.42 -8.79
N ASN A 437 13.75 -15.68 -9.20
CA ASN A 437 13.30 -16.04 -10.56
C ASN A 437 11.86 -15.56 -10.87
N LEU A 438 10.99 -15.46 -9.86
CA LEU A 438 9.64 -14.95 -10.04
C LEU A 438 9.67 -13.45 -10.37
N PHE A 439 10.42 -12.67 -9.59
CA PHE A 439 10.58 -11.24 -9.82
C PHE A 439 11.34 -10.93 -11.11
N ALA A 440 12.38 -11.70 -11.46
CA ALA A 440 13.04 -11.59 -12.77
C ALA A 440 12.11 -11.92 -13.97
N ILE A 441 11.01 -12.66 -13.76
CA ILE A 441 9.95 -12.83 -14.77
C ILE A 441 9.03 -11.62 -14.81
N ILE A 442 8.64 -11.06 -13.65
CA ILE A 442 7.86 -9.81 -13.55
C ILE A 442 8.58 -8.67 -14.26
N ASP A 443 9.84 -8.39 -13.88
CA ASP A 443 10.67 -7.30 -14.42
C ASP A 443 10.88 -7.38 -15.94
N ARG A 444 10.83 -8.60 -16.51
CA ARG A 444 11.06 -8.83 -17.94
C ARG A 444 9.77 -8.91 -18.77
N GLN A 445 8.65 -9.32 -18.19
CA GLN A 445 7.40 -9.59 -18.94
C GLN A 445 6.25 -8.65 -18.62
N LEU A 446 6.24 -8.03 -17.44
CA LEU A 446 5.18 -7.15 -16.95
C LEU A 446 5.61 -5.68 -16.91
N ALA A 447 6.91 -5.38 -17.04
CA ALA A 447 7.41 -4.02 -17.20
C ALA A 447 6.66 -3.27 -18.30
N LEU A 448 6.14 -2.10 -17.94
CA LEU A 448 5.39 -1.24 -18.84
C LEU A 448 6.36 -0.42 -19.71
N THR A 449 6.14 -0.38 -21.02
CA THR A 449 6.94 0.44 -21.93
C THR A 449 6.29 1.81 -22.14
N ASP A 450 7.03 2.78 -22.66
CA ASP A 450 6.40 3.98 -23.22
C ASP A 450 5.37 3.62 -24.30
N MET A 451 4.37 4.49 -24.46
CA MET A 451 3.33 4.28 -25.48
C MET A 451 3.94 4.23 -26.89
N PRO A 452 3.64 3.19 -27.70
CA PRO A 452 4.06 3.18 -29.09
C PRO A 452 3.39 4.32 -29.84
N LYS A 453 4.12 4.96 -30.77
CA LYS A 453 3.56 6.05 -31.60
C LYS A 453 2.41 5.51 -32.47
N LEU A 454 1.18 5.80 -32.06
CA LEU A 454 -0.03 5.40 -32.78
C LEU A 454 -0.29 6.32 -33.97
N SER A 455 -0.95 5.81 -35.01
CA SER A 455 -1.55 6.63 -36.05
C SER A 455 -3.02 6.94 -35.71
N PRO A 456 -3.60 8.04 -36.26
CA PRO A 456 -5.02 8.34 -36.13
C PRO A 456 -5.94 7.17 -36.52
N GLU A 457 -5.58 6.38 -37.55
CA GLU A 457 -6.35 5.20 -37.96
C GLU A 457 -6.38 4.10 -36.89
N ILE A 458 -5.27 3.89 -36.18
CA ILE A 458 -5.17 2.88 -35.11
C ILE A 458 -5.97 3.36 -33.89
N ALA A 459 -5.86 4.64 -33.52
CA ALA A 459 -6.66 5.24 -32.45
C ALA A 459 -8.16 5.11 -32.75
N LYS A 460 -8.62 5.52 -33.94
CA LYS A 460 -10.04 5.42 -34.34
C LYS A 460 -10.57 3.99 -34.35
N ARG A 461 -9.77 3.02 -34.83
CA ARG A 461 -10.11 1.59 -34.76
C ARG A 461 -10.22 1.10 -33.31
N ARG A 462 -9.37 1.60 -32.42
CA ARG A 462 -9.36 1.22 -31.00
C ARG A 462 -10.53 1.84 -30.24
N VAL A 463 -10.84 3.11 -30.45
CA VAL A 463 -12.08 3.76 -29.96
C VAL A 463 -13.32 2.98 -30.42
N ALA A 464 -13.40 2.60 -31.70
CA ALA A 464 -14.51 1.81 -32.22
C ALA A 464 -14.66 0.42 -31.55
N SER A 465 -13.58 -0.16 -31.02
CA SER A 465 -13.64 -1.42 -30.25
C SER A 465 -14.12 -1.27 -28.81
N MET A 466 -14.12 -0.04 -28.26
CA MET A 466 -14.68 0.25 -26.93
C MET A 466 -16.21 0.29 -26.93
N PHE A 467 -16.84 0.52 -28.10
CA PHE A 467 -18.30 0.55 -28.25
C PHE A 467 -18.97 -0.80 -27.98
N SER A 468 -18.19 -1.88 -27.87
CA SER A 468 -18.61 -3.22 -27.45
C SER A 468 -18.11 -3.61 -26.04
N GLY A 469 -17.65 -2.65 -25.23
CA GLY A 469 -17.19 -2.86 -23.85
C GLY A 469 -18.34 -3.11 -22.86
N SER A 470 -17.97 -3.42 -21.61
CA SER A 470 -18.94 -3.57 -20.51
C SER A 470 -19.48 -2.21 -20.02
N ARG A 471 -20.47 -2.22 -19.12
CA ARG A 471 -20.90 -0.99 -18.43
C ARG A 471 -19.87 -0.51 -17.39
N ALA A 472 -19.11 -1.42 -16.79
CA ALA A 472 -18.03 -1.09 -15.86
C ALA A 472 -16.83 -0.42 -16.57
N ASP A 473 -16.43 -0.91 -17.75
CA ASP A 473 -15.32 -0.36 -18.55
C ASP A 473 -15.52 1.10 -19.02
N ARG A 474 -16.69 1.71 -18.82
CA ARG A 474 -17.05 2.99 -19.44
C ARG A 474 -16.12 4.14 -19.06
N MET A 475 -15.82 4.36 -17.78
CA MET A 475 -15.02 5.52 -17.38
C MET A 475 -13.59 5.41 -17.92
N LYS A 476 -13.02 4.21 -17.81
CA LYS A 476 -11.74 3.77 -18.41
C LYS A 476 -11.71 3.95 -19.93
N ALA A 477 -12.78 3.62 -20.65
CA ALA A 477 -12.92 3.87 -22.08
C ALA A 477 -12.99 5.37 -22.42
N LEU A 478 -13.72 6.18 -21.66
CA LEU A 478 -13.75 7.63 -21.82
C LEU A 478 -12.36 8.26 -21.54
N ALA A 479 -11.63 7.77 -20.54
CA ALA A 479 -10.26 8.19 -20.26
C ALA A 479 -9.30 7.83 -21.41
N GLU A 480 -9.47 6.67 -22.04
CA GLU A 480 -8.71 6.28 -23.25
C GLU A 480 -9.10 7.12 -24.49
N ILE A 481 -10.35 7.58 -24.59
CA ILE A 481 -10.77 8.56 -25.61
C ILE A 481 -10.13 9.93 -25.34
N ARG A 482 -10.10 10.41 -24.09
CA ARG A 482 -9.40 11.66 -23.72
C ARG A 482 -7.90 11.59 -24.02
N LEU A 483 -7.26 10.45 -23.78
CA LEU A 483 -5.87 10.21 -24.15
C LEU A 483 -5.63 10.45 -25.65
N TYR A 484 -6.49 9.90 -26.52
CA TYR A 484 -6.36 10.09 -27.97
C TYR A 484 -6.73 11.48 -28.45
N GLN A 485 -7.64 12.18 -27.76
CA GLN A 485 -7.92 13.61 -27.98
C GLN A 485 -6.70 14.47 -27.62
N ALA A 486 -6.10 14.27 -26.44
CA ALA A 486 -4.92 14.99 -25.98
C ALA A 486 -3.68 14.74 -26.88
N GLN A 487 -3.55 13.52 -27.43
CA GLN A 487 -2.52 13.16 -28.41
C GLN A 487 -2.83 13.63 -29.85
N GLN A 488 -3.95 14.34 -30.09
CA GLN A 488 -4.40 14.81 -31.40
C GLN A 488 -4.59 13.70 -32.46
N LEU A 489 -4.89 12.48 -32.01
CA LEU A 489 -5.12 11.30 -32.87
C LEU A 489 -6.58 11.16 -33.33
N ILE A 490 -7.49 11.85 -32.65
CA ILE A 490 -8.89 12.04 -33.01
C ILE A 490 -9.22 13.53 -32.87
N SER A 491 -10.18 14.06 -33.66
CA SER A 491 -10.66 15.43 -33.47
C SER A 491 -11.63 15.55 -32.30
N ASP A 492 -11.90 16.77 -31.84
CA ASP A 492 -12.88 17.03 -30.77
C ASP A 492 -14.28 16.51 -31.13
N GLU A 493 -14.70 16.67 -32.39
CA GLU A 493 -15.95 16.08 -32.88
C GLU A 493 -15.97 14.54 -32.82
N GLU A 494 -14.83 13.89 -33.05
CA GLU A 494 -14.71 12.43 -32.99
C GLU A 494 -14.70 11.93 -31.55
N ALA A 495 -14.08 12.69 -30.64
CA ALA A 495 -14.16 12.45 -29.20
C ALA A 495 -15.60 12.62 -28.68
N GLU A 496 -16.30 13.70 -29.06
CA GLU A 496 -17.70 13.95 -28.70
C GLU A 496 -18.64 12.82 -29.17
N LYS A 497 -18.50 12.41 -30.44
CA LYS A 497 -19.27 11.28 -31.00
C LYS A 497 -18.96 9.98 -30.25
N ALA A 498 -17.70 9.73 -29.88
CA ALA A 498 -17.31 8.56 -29.11
C ALA A 498 -17.86 8.57 -27.67
N PHE A 499 -17.84 9.72 -27.00
CA PHE A 499 -18.45 9.92 -25.67
C PHE A 499 -19.95 9.59 -25.70
N TYR A 500 -20.69 10.17 -26.66
CA TYR A 500 -22.11 9.91 -26.83
C TYR A 500 -22.42 8.41 -27.09
N ILE A 501 -21.57 7.72 -27.86
CA ILE A 501 -21.75 6.28 -28.11
C ILE A 501 -21.47 5.42 -26.87
N VAL A 502 -20.44 5.75 -26.07
CA VAL A 502 -20.03 4.96 -24.88
C VAL A 502 -20.97 5.17 -23.69
N GLY A 503 -21.45 6.39 -23.45
CA GLY A 503 -22.24 6.73 -22.25
C GLY A 503 -23.45 7.65 -22.46
N GLY A 504 -23.88 7.89 -23.70
CA GLY A 504 -25.10 8.63 -24.00
C GLY A 504 -25.12 10.06 -23.44
N GLY A 505 -26.29 10.52 -22.99
CA GLY A 505 -26.47 11.85 -22.42
C GLY A 505 -25.64 12.12 -21.17
N GLU A 506 -25.34 11.09 -20.36
CA GLU A 506 -24.52 11.22 -19.16
C GLU A 506 -23.05 11.50 -19.52
N ALA A 507 -22.51 10.85 -20.55
CA ALA A 507 -21.18 11.21 -21.09
C ALA A 507 -21.14 12.65 -21.64
N MET A 508 -22.24 13.15 -22.19
CA MET A 508 -22.33 14.55 -22.62
C MET A 508 -22.31 15.54 -21.44
N LYS A 509 -22.86 15.17 -20.26
CA LYS A 509 -22.67 15.95 -19.02
C LYS A 509 -21.20 15.94 -18.59
N LEU A 510 -20.52 14.79 -18.65
CA LEU A 510 -19.08 14.68 -18.34
C LEU A 510 -18.22 15.61 -19.22
N MET A 511 -18.66 15.92 -20.45
CA MET A 511 -18.01 16.93 -21.31
C MET A 511 -18.45 18.37 -21.00
N TYR A 512 -19.76 18.65 -21.03
CA TYR A 512 -20.32 20.02 -21.14
C TYR A 512 -21.18 20.49 -19.96
N GLY A 513 -21.44 19.64 -18.97
CA GLY A 513 -22.18 20.00 -17.75
C GLY A 513 -21.40 20.95 -16.84
N THR A 514 -22.04 21.39 -15.75
CA THR A 514 -21.35 22.10 -14.67
C THR A 514 -20.32 21.19 -13.99
N GLN A 515 -19.40 21.76 -13.20
CA GLN A 515 -18.46 20.95 -12.42
C GLN A 515 -19.19 20.02 -11.43
N GLU A 516 -20.34 20.46 -10.93
CA GLU A 516 -21.21 19.74 -10.00
C GLU A 516 -21.87 18.54 -10.71
N ASP A 517 -22.50 18.76 -11.88
CA ASP A 517 -23.06 17.70 -12.74
C ASP A 517 -21.99 16.64 -13.07
N LYS A 518 -20.77 17.09 -13.37
CA LYS A 518 -19.63 16.24 -13.74
C LYS A 518 -19.21 15.33 -12.60
N ILE A 519 -19.04 15.88 -11.39
CA ILE A 519 -18.68 15.10 -10.20
C ILE A 519 -19.80 14.12 -9.83
N ALA A 520 -21.05 14.58 -9.81
CA ALA A 520 -22.21 13.73 -9.52
C ALA A 520 -22.38 12.57 -10.53
N THR A 521 -22.15 12.83 -11.83
CA THR A 521 -22.18 11.78 -12.87
C THR A 521 -21.02 10.79 -12.69
N VAL A 522 -19.82 11.25 -12.32
CA VAL A 522 -18.70 10.35 -11.95
C VAL A 522 -19.09 9.48 -10.75
N HIS A 523 -19.56 10.07 -9.65
CA HIS A 523 -19.98 9.34 -8.45
C HIS A 523 -21.05 8.29 -8.74
N GLN A 524 -22.07 8.63 -9.52
CA GLN A 524 -23.08 7.66 -9.98
C GLN A 524 -22.41 6.49 -10.74
N TRP A 525 -21.50 6.78 -11.66
CA TRP A 525 -20.85 5.75 -12.47
C TRP A 525 -19.90 4.85 -11.68
N VAL A 526 -19.21 5.37 -10.65
CA VAL A 526 -18.42 4.54 -9.72
C VAL A 526 -19.33 3.55 -9.00
N THR A 527 -20.44 4.03 -8.42
CA THR A 527 -21.41 3.15 -7.73
C THR A 527 -22.09 2.17 -8.68
N GLU A 528 -22.40 2.56 -9.93
CA GLU A 528 -22.89 1.65 -10.96
C GLU A 528 -21.85 0.56 -11.31
N ALA A 529 -20.58 0.92 -11.49
CA ALA A 529 -19.54 -0.04 -11.86
C ALA A 529 -19.36 -1.12 -10.79
N LEU A 530 -19.37 -0.74 -9.51
CA LEU A 530 -19.24 -1.67 -8.38
C LEU A 530 -20.50 -2.52 -8.12
N THR A 531 -21.69 -2.02 -8.46
CA THR A 531 -22.96 -2.77 -8.27
C THR A 531 -23.32 -3.70 -9.43
N LEU A 532 -22.81 -3.45 -10.64
CA LEU A 532 -23.16 -4.23 -11.84
C LEU A 532 -22.33 -5.51 -12.04
N GLU A 533 -21.45 -5.85 -11.10
CA GLU A 533 -20.68 -7.10 -11.13
C GLU A 533 -21.44 -8.29 -10.49
N GLU A 534 -22.61 -8.09 -9.85
CA GLU A 534 -23.44 -9.16 -9.24
C GLU A 534 -24.44 -9.84 -10.20
#